data_AF-A0A7H8YXK4-F1
#
_entry.id   AF-A0A7H8YXK4-F1
#
_cell.length_a   1.000
_cell.length_b   1.000
_cell.length_c   1.000
_cell.angle_alpha   90.00
_cell.angle_beta   90.00
_cell.angle_gamma   90.00
#
_symmetry.space_group_name_H-M   'P 1'
#
loop_
_entity.id
_entity.type
_entity.pdbx_description
1 polymer ?
#
loop_
_entity_poly.entity_id
_entity_poly.type
_entity_poly.pdbx_seq_one_letter_code
_entity_poly.pdbx_strand_id
1 'polypeptide(L)'
;MSKDKINKSLSEYTDDDFSEKEMAFYESCLNSDEAQQIEEAQKKKVQSQKNKLIVIDGAQFQFGAHLATFKPLTKTSKIQGKLVGTIVERQPMNFTFADGFQVISLGQWEEYGTVKFQNNAVILQGSEISYTGQMPGSNTVETGKAKCIQSGQKKSFEGIDTTDATFLAYTTKPKVVEFYAADRSSDEIRDTEYEEMIYLKVNTYGLKGQRITIELGTPEIGYEYNGERLVDNTLKDYLVQYDEERIELKVVKP
;
A
#
# COMPACT_ATOMS: atom_id res chain seq x y z
N MET A 1 -24.99 -25.02 -6.63
CA MET A 1 -25.33 -23.63 -7.09
C MET A 1 -25.91 -23.64 -8.52
N SER A 2 -26.71 -22.64 -8.95
CA SER A 2 -27.27 -22.61 -10.32
C SER A 2 -26.17 -22.46 -11.37
N LYS A 3 -26.23 -23.26 -12.45
CA LYS A 3 -25.22 -23.39 -13.52
C LYS A 3 -24.93 -22.10 -14.30
N ASP A 4 -25.74 -21.05 -14.11
CA ASP A 4 -25.63 -19.79 -14.86
C ASP A 4 -24.53 -18.83 -14.35
N LYS A 5 -23.93 -19.06 -13.17
CA LYS A 5 -22.87 -18.19 -12.63
C LYS A 5 -21.48 -18.41 -13.23
N ILE A 6 -21.29 -19.42 -14.09
CA ILE A 6 -19.95 -19.85 -14.55
C ILE A 6 -19.44 -19.07 -15.78
N ASN A 7 -20.29 -18.25 -16.43
CA ASN A 7 -19.95 -17.57 -17.70
C ASN A 7 -19.86 -16.03 -17.63
N LYS A 8 -19.97 -15.40 -16.44
CA LYS A 8 -19.79 -13.93 -16.32
C LYS A 8 -18.30 -13.58 -16.38
N SER A 9 -17.95 -12.54 -17.13
CA SER A 9 -16.62 -11.92 -17.03
C SER A 9 -16.43 -11.35 -15.62
N LEU A 10 -15.20 -11.39 -15.08
CA LEU A 10 -14.87 -10.78 -13.78
C LEU A 10 -15.33 -9.32 -13.67
N SER A 11 -15.39 -8.59 -14.79
CA SER A 11 -15.86 -7.20 -14.85
C SER A 11 -17.38 -7.02 -14.76
N GLU A 12 -18.15 -8.10 -14.78
CA GLU A 12 -19.63 -8.10 -14.81
C GLU A 12 -20.25 -8.50 -13.47
N TYR A 13 -19.41 -8.83 -12.49
CA TYR A 13 -19.85 -9.03 -11.11
C TYR A 13 -20.06 -7.67 -10.44
N THR A 14 -21.19 -7.57 -9.75
CA THR A 14 -21.62 -6.42 -8.95
C THR A 14 -21.86 -6.88 -7.52
N ASP A 15 -21.98 -5.95 -6.57
CA ASP A 15 -22.22 -6.28 -5.15
C ASP A 15 -23.48 -7.16 -4.98
N ASP A 16 -24.48 -6.99 -5.86
CA ASP A 16 -25.71 -7.79 -5.90
C ASP A 16 -25.50 -9.28 -6.26
N ASP A 17 -24.33 -9.64 -6.81
CA ASP A 17 -23.98 -11.02 -7.14
C ASP A 17 -23.47 -11.83 -5.91
N PHE A 18 -23.23 -11.15 -4.79
CA PHE A 18 -22.72 -11.69 -3.52
C PHE A 18 -23.80 -11.66 -2.43
N SER A 19 -23.83 -12.67 -1.58
CA SER A 19 -24.72 -12.68 -0.42
C SER A 19 -24.25 -11.69 0.65
N GLU A 20 -25.19 -11.21 1.46
CA GLU A 20 -24.86 -10.32 2.60
C GLU A 20 -23.82 -10.93 3.54
N LYS A 21 -23.81 -12.26 3.71
CA LYS A 21 -22.79 -12.96 4.51
C LYS A 21 -21.42 -12.92 3.87
N GLU A 22 -21.33 -13.07 2.55
CA GLU A 22 -20.07 -12.97 1.81
C GLU A 22 -19.53 -11.54 1.88
N MET A 23 -20.37 -10.53 1.64
CA MET A 23 -19.97 -9.13 1.76
C MET A 23 -19.49 -8.78 3.17
N ALA A 24 -20.21 -9.20 4.21
CA ALA A 24 -19.81 -8.96 5.60
C ALA A 24 -18.47 -9.64 5.96
N PHE A 25 -18.20 -10.83 5.41
CA PHE A 25 -16.91 -11.50 5.57
C PHE A 25 -15.77 -10.72 4.90
N TYR A 26 -15.98 -10.24 3.67
CA TYR A 26 -14.99 -9.44 2.96
C TYR A 26 -14.74 -8.08 3.62
N GLU A 27 -15.80 -7.38 4.06
CA GLU A 27 -15.69 -6.14 4.82
C GLU A 27 -14.96 -6.34 6.14
N SER A 28 -15.23 -7.44 6.85
CA SER A 28 -14.49 -7.81 8.07
C SER A 28 -13.01 -8.04 7.79
N CYS A 29 -12.67 -8.67 6.67
CA CYS A 29 -11.28 -8.85 6.25
C CYS A 29 -10.59 -7.50 5.94
N LEU A 30 -11.28 -6.59 5.25
CA LEU A 30 -10.77 -5.26 4.89
C LEU A 30 -10.61 -4.35 6.11
N ASN A 31 -11.53 -4.46 7.08
CA ASN A 31 -11.53 -3.66 8.31
C ASN A 31 -10.66 -4.24 9.42
N SER A 32 -10.02 -5.38 9.20
CA SER A 32 -9.11 -5.97 10.19
C SER A 32 -7.94 -5.03 10.50
N ASP A 33 -7.49 -5.03 11.75
CA ASP A 33 -6.33 -4.23 12.20
C ASP A 33 -5.09 -4.48 11.31
N GLU A 34 -4.92 -5.73 10.85
CA GLU A 34 -3.82 -6.11 9.96
C GLU A 34 -3.95 -5.48 8.57
N ALA A 35 -5.14 -5.51 7.96
CA ALA A 35 -5.37 -4.89 6.66
C ALA A 35 -5.17 -3.37 6.71
N GLN A 36 -5.64 -2.72 7.77
CA GLN A 36 -5.44 -1.28 7.98
C GLN A 36 -3.95 -0.94 8.16
N GLN A 37 -3.19 -1.74 8.92
CA GLN A 37 -1.75 -1.55 9.09
C GLN A 37 -0.98 -1.73 7.78
N ILE A 38 -1.35 -2.73 6.96
CA ILE A 38 -0.77 -2.94 5.64
C ILE A 38 -1.08 -1.75 4.72
N GLU A 39 -2.31 -1.28 4.71
CA GLU A 39 -2.71 -0.14 3.89
C GLU A 39 -2.02 1.17 4.31
N GLU A 40 -1.89 1.42 5.61
CA GLU A 40 -1.11 2.55 6.11
C GLU A 40 0.37 2.45 5.73
N ALA A 41 0.98 1.27 5.87
CA ALA A 41 2.37 1.03 5.48
C ALA A 41 2.57 1.24 3.97
N GLN A 42 1.62 0.80 3.15
CA GLN A 42 1.61 1.03 1.71
C GLN A 42 1.41 2.52 1.38
N LYS A 43 0.47 3.22 2.04
CA LYS A 43 0.28 4.68 1.90
C LYS A 43 1.57 5.43 2.24
N LYS A 44 2.26 5.06 3.33
CA LYS A 44 3.55 5.62 3.73
C LYS A 44 4.65 5.32 2.69
N LYS A 45 4.73 4.11 2.16
CA LYS A 45 5.69 3.73 1.10
C LYS A 45 5.43 4.44 -0.23
N VAL A 46 4.19 4.47 -0.71
CA VAL A 46 3.78 5.24 -1.89
C VAL A 46 4.06 6.72 -1.69
N GLN A 47 3.79 7.28 -0.51
CA GLN A 47 4.13 8.65 -0.17
C GLN A 47 5.65 8.89 -0.17
N SER A 48 6.45 7.92 0.27
CA SER A 48 7.91 7.98 0.21
C SER A 48 8.46 7.94 -1.23
N GLN A 49 7.79 7.22 -2.14
CA GLN A 49 8.09 7.23 -3.57
C GLN A 49 7.61 8.53 -4.27
N LYS A 50 6.54 9.16 -3.75
CA LYS A 50 5.96 10.44 -4.23
C LYS A 50 6.85 11.68 -4.02
N ASN A 51 7.96 11.55 -3.30
CA ASN A 51 8.83 12.66 -2.87
C ASN A 51 10.11 12.85 -3.71
N LYS A 52 10.04 12.68 -5.03
CA LYS A 52 11.14 13.10 -5.93
C LYS A 52 10.70 14.07 -7.02
N LEU A 53 9.66 14.87 -6.74
CA LEU A 53 9.31 15.96 -7.64
C LEU A 53 10.37 17.06 -7.52
N ILE A 54 10.95 17.42 -8.67
CA ILE A 54 11.92 18.51 -8.82
C ILE A 54 11.19 19.84 -8.59
N VAL A 55 11.76 20.71 -7.77
CA VAL A 55 11.23 22.07 -7.57
C VAL A 55 11.32 22.86 -8.87
N ILE A 56 10.21 23.48 -9.25
CA ILE A 56 10.12 24.40 -10.39
C ILE A 56 9.55 25.76 -9.96
N ASP A 57 9.58 26.74 -10.86
CA ASP A 57 9.01 28.07 -10.66
C ASP A 57 7.55 28.01 -10.13
N GLY A 58 7.28 28.75 -9.06
CA GLY A 58 6.01 28.77 -8.35
C GLY A 58 5.86 27.69 -7.26
N ALA A 59 6.92 26.96 -6.92
CA ALA A 59 6.93 26.08 -5.76
C ALA A 59 6.62 26.83 -4.45
N GLN A 60 6.10 26.12 -3.46
CA GLN A 60 5.73 26.67 -2.15
C GLN A 60 6.67 26.17 -1.06
N PHE A 61 7.15 27.09 -0.24
CA PHE A 61 8.05 26.84 0.87
C PHE A 61 7.48 27.38 2.17
N GLN A 62 7.62 26.61 3.24
CA GLN A 62 7.23 27.01 4.58
C GLN A 62 8.45 27.52 5.36
N PHE A 63 8.39 28.75 5.85
CA PHE A 63 9.37 29.41 6.70
C PHE A 63 8.74 29.68 8.07
N GLY A 64 8.76 28.70 8.98
CA GLY A 64 8.02 28.81 10.24
C GLY A 64 6.52 28.98 9.98
N ALA A 65 5.96 30.12 10.39
CA ALA A 65 4.56 30.48 10.13
C ALA A 65 4.32 31.10 8.74
N HIS A 66 5.38 31.44 8.00
CA HIS A 66 5.31 32.17 6.74
C HIS A 66 5.31 31.25 5.53
N LEU A 67 4.53 31.61 4.51
CA LEU A 67 4.47 30.88 3.24
C LEU A 67 5.13 31.69 2.13
N ALA A 68 6.09 31.07 1.46
CA ALA A 68 6.85 31.69 0.38
C ALA A 68 6.56 31.01 -0.96
N THR A 69 6.46 31.83 -2.01
CA THR A 69 6.53 31.34 -3.39
C THR A 69 7.97 31.43 -3.90
N PHE A 70 8.48 30.31 -4.38
CA PHE A 70 9.83 30.18 -4.90
C PHE A 70 9.90 30.51 -6.40
N LYS A 71 10.94 31.25 -6.77
CA LYS A 71 11.25 31.65 -8.14
C LYS A 71 12.75 31.43 -8.43
N PRO A 72 13.10 30.50 -9.33
CA PRO A 72 14.45 30.39 -9.85
C PRO A 72 14.86 31.71 -10.53
N LEU A 73 16.05 32.21 -10.22
CA LEU A 73 16.63 33.38 -10.89
C LEU A 73 17.59 32.96 -12.00
N THR A 74 18.15 31.76 -11.89
CA THR A 74 19.00 31.20 -12.94
C THR A 74 18.16 30.73 -14.14
N LYS A 75 18.67 30.99 -15.35
CA LYS A 75 18.05 30.53 -16.61
C LYS A 75 18.34 29.04 -16.83
N THR A 76 17.75 28.20 -15.99
CA THR A 76 17.84 26.74 -16.08
C THR A 76 16.93 26.19 -17.17
N SER A 77 17.05 24.89 -17.43
CA SER A 77 16.09 24.18 -18.27
C SER A 77 14.69 24.22 -17.66
N LYS A 78 13.68 23.92 -18.48
CA LYS A 78 12.28 23.96 -18.08
C LYS A 78 11.70 22.56 -17.93
N ILE A 79 10.90 22.37 -16.89
CA ILE A 79 10.01 21.21 -16.72
C ILE A 79 8.58 21.77 -16.67
N GLN A 80 7.66 21.17 -17.42
CA GLN A 80 6.27 21.64 -17.56
C GLN A 80 6.18 23.14 -17.92
N GLY A 81 7.10 23.61 -18.77
CA GLY A 81 7.16 25.01 -19.23
C GLY A 81 7.73 26.01 -18.21
N LYS A 82 8.14 25.56 -17.02
CA LYS A 82 8.65 26.41 -15.93
C LYS A 82 10.10 26.11 -15.58
N LEU A 83 10.83 27.10 -15.12
CA LEU A 83 12.26 26.97 -14.77
C LEU A 83 12.46 25.99 -13.62
N VAL A 84 13.54 25.21 -13.67
CA VAL A 84 13.96 24.27 -12.63
C VAL A 84 14.76 24.98 -11.53
N GLY A 85 14.43 24.71 -10.27
CA GLY A 85 15.23 25.13 -9.12
C GLY A 85 16.42 24.21 -8.89
N THR A 86 17.60 24.81 -8.66
CA THR A 86 18.83 24.07 -8.34
C THR A 86 19.47 24.62 -7.06
N ILE A 87 20.41 23.88 -6.48
CA ILE A 87 21.04 24.23 -5.19
C ILE A 87 21.81 25.57 -5.19
N VAL A 88 21.99 26.21 -6.34
CA VAL A 88 22.60 27.54 -6.43
C VAL A 88 21.63 28.67 -6.04
N GLU A 89 20.32 28.38 -6.05
CA GLU A 89 19.25 29.31 -5.67
C GLU A 89 19.24 29.47 -4.13
N ARG A 90 20.05 30.40 -3.63
CA ARG A 90 20.25 30.69 -2.20
C ARG A 90 20.19 32.19 -1.90
N GLN A 91 19.50 32.95 -2.75
CA GLN A 91 19.33 34.38 -2.58
C GLN A 91 17.97 34.67 -1.93
N PRO A 92 17.86 35.66 -1.03
CA PRO A 92 16.56 36.08 -0.49
C PRO A 92 15.52 36.34 -1.59
N MET A 93 15.97 36.89 -2.73
CA MET A 93 15.11 37.17 -3.89
C MET A 93 14.53 35.95 -4.59
N ASN A 94 14.97 34.74 -4.23
CA ASN A 94 14.33 33.51 -4.70
C ASN A 94 12.95 33.28 -4.07
N PHE A 95 12.61 34.00 -2.99
CA PHE A 95 11.39 33.79 -2.23
C PHE A 95 10.56 35.07 -2.16
N THR A 96 9.26 34.94 -2.40
CA THR A 96 8.28 36.03 -2.27
C THR A 96 7.23 35.66 -1.25
N PHE A 97 6.97 36.56 -0.32
CA PHE A 97 6.06 36.35 0.81
C PHE A 97 4.86 37.30 0.70
N ALA A 98 3.65 36.75 0.78
CA ALA A 98 2.42 37.55 0.69
C ALA A 98 2.16 38.39 1.96
N ASP A 99 2.63 37.90 3.11
CA ASP A 99 2.51 38.57 4.42
C ASP A 99 3.60 39.65 4.64
N GLY A 100 4.54 39.79 3.71
CA GLY A 100 5.62 40.77 3.78
C GLY A 100 6.86 40.32 4.54
N PHE A 101 6.94 39.07 5.02
CA PHE A 101 8.15 38.54 5.66
C PHE A 101 9.40 38.72 4.78
N GLN A 102 10.51 39.10 5.38
CA GLN A 102 11.77 39.38 4.69
C GLN A 102 12.86 38.40 5.11
N VAL A 103 13.38 37.65 4.14
CA VAL A 103 14.57 36.81 4.34
C VAL A 103 15.81 37.71 4.35
N ILE A 104 16.59 37.60 5.42
CA ILE A 104 17.87 38.31 5.58
C ILE A 104 19.01 37.46 5.01
N SER A 105 19.04 36.16 5.35
CA SER A 105 20.07 35.24 4.89
C SER A 105 19.54 33.81 4.76
N LEU A 106 20.23 33.04 3.91
CA LEU A 106 19.97 31.63 3.67
C LEU A 106 21.27 30.83 3.81
N GLY A 107 21.16 29.60 4.29
CA GLY A 107 22.27 28.67 4.44
C GLY A 107 22.52 27.81 3.19
N GLN A 108 22.84 26.53 3.42
CA GLN A 108 23.00 25.53 2.37
C GLN A 108 21.73 24.69 2.23
N TRP A 109 21.52 24.17 1.03
CA TRP A 109 20.47 23.19 0.78
C TRP A 109 20.83 21.85 1.44
N GLU A 110 19.84 21.26 2.10
CA GLU A 110 19.84 19.92 2.66
C GLU A 110 18.77 19.09 1.91
N GLU A 111 18.97 17.77 1.85
CA GLU A 111 18.01 16.83 1.24
C GLU A 111 17.65 17.14 -0.23
N TYR A 112 18.66 17.41 -1.06
CA TYR A 112 18.50 17.70 -2.50
C TYR A 112 18.74 16.48 -3.40
N GLY A 113 18.38 16.59 -4.68
CA GLY A 113 18.43 15.49 -5.64
C GLY A 113 19.81 15.28 -6.28
N THR A 114 20.05 14.08 -6.79
CA THR A 114 21.30 13.74 -7.50
C THR A 114 21.30 14.17 -8.98
N VAL A 115 20.11 14.39 -9.55
CA VAL A 115 19.95 14.91 -10.92
C VAL A 115 20.54 16.31 -11.01
N LYS A 116 21.23 16.61 -12.10
CA LYS A 116 21.88 17.91 -12.32
C LYS A 116 21.37 18.60 -13.58
N PHE A 117 21.13 19.90 -13.47
CA PHE A 117 20.97 20.81 -14.61
C PHE A 117 22.09 21.84 -14.59
N GLN A 118 22.78 22.01 -15.72
CA GLN A 118 23.94 22.91 -15.81
C GLN A 118 25.00 22.62 -14.72
N ASN A 119 25.22 21.34 -14.43
CA ASN A 119 26.10 20.83 -13.37
C ASN A 119 25.69 21.13 -11.91
N ASN A 120 24.51 21.71 -11.69
CA ASN A 120 23.98 21.98 -10.35
C ASN A 120 22.90 20.96 -9.99
N ALA A 121 23.00 20.39 -8.79
CA ALA A 121 22.00 19.48 -8.25
C ALA A 121 20.63 20.17 -8.15
N VAL A 122 19.57 19.41 -8.40
CA VAL A 122 18.18 19.90 -8.32
C VAL A 122 17.70 19.97 -6.88
N ILE A 123 16.82 20.93 -6.59
CA ILE A 123 16.05 20.95 -5.34
C ILE A 123 14.86 20.00 -5.51
N LEU A 124 14.52 19.23 -4.48
CA LEU A 124 13.38 18.32 -4.46
C LEU A 124 12.29 18.83 -3.53
N GLN A 125 11.07 18.33 -3.73
CA GLN A 125 10.03 18.47 -2.71
C GLN A 125 10.50 17.81 -1.42
N GLY A 126 10.37 18.53 -0.30
CA GLY A 126 10.92 18.13 0.98
C GLY A 126 12.29 18.72 1.28
N SER A 127 13.06 19.18 0.29
CA SER A 127 14.37 19.82 0.54
C SER A 127 14.25 20.99 1.51
N GLU A 128 15.30 21.17 2.32
CA GLU A 128 15.35 22.16 3.38
C GLU A 128 16.50 23.14 3.18
N ILE A 129 16.33 24.38 3.65
CA ILE A 129 17.39 25.39 3.72
C ILE A 129 17.24 26.21 4.99
N SER A 130 18.33 26.40 5.74
CA SER A 130 18.28 27.26 6.92
C SER A 130 18.09 28.72 6.53
N TYR A 131 17.36 29.48 7.36
CA TYR A 131 17.09 30.89 7.13
C TYR A 131 17.22 31.73 8.40
N THR A 132 17.50 33.01 8.19
CA THR A 132 17.23 34.09 9.13
C THR A 132 16.37 35.13 8.41
N GLY A 133 15.28 35.57 9.03
CA GLY A 133 14.41 36.60 8.47
C GLY A 133 13.66 37.39 9.55
N GLN A 134 12.82 38.32 9.14
CA GLN A 134 12.02 39.14 10.05
C GLN A 134 10.82 39.75 9.35
N MET A 135 9.80 40.12 10.13
CA MET A 135 8.72 40.99 9.64
C MET A 135 9.22 42.43 9.47
N PRO A 136 8.70 43.16 8.47
CA PRO A 136 9.02 44.58 8.29
C PRO A 136 8.72 45.39 9.55
N GLY A 137 9.71 46.15 10.03
CA GLY A 137 9.57 46.98 11.25
C GLY A 137 9.71 46.21 12.57
N SER A 138 9.95 44.90 12.55
CA SER A 138 10.29 44.12 13.74
C SER A 138 11.76 44.29 14.13
N ASN A 139 12.06 44.26 15.44
CA ASN A 139 13.43 44.18 15.98
C ASN A 139 13.85 42.75 16.32
N THR A 140 12.94 41.78 16.15
CA THR A 140 13.19 40.37 16.44
C THR A 140 13.38 39.62 15.12
N VAL A 141 14.47 38.86 15.06
CA VAL A 141 14.75 37.95 13.95
C VAL A 141 14.18 36.56 14.24
N GLU A 142 13.66 35.93 13.18
CA GLU A 142 13.22 34.55 13.16
C GLU A 142 14.25 33.69 12.45
N THR A 143 14.54 32.52 13.02
CA THR A 143 15.48 31.56 12.45
C THR A 143 14.86 30.18 12.41
N GLY A 144 15.22 29.39 11.41
CA GLY A 144 14.70 28.04 11.27
C GLY A 144 15.17 27.36 10.00
N LYS A 145 14.48 26.27 9.64
CA LYS A 145 14.64 25.61 8.35
C LYS A 145 13.38 25.83 7.52
N ALA A 146 13.58 26.34 6.32
CA ALA A 146 12.53 26.46 5.33
C ALA A 146 12.41 25.15 4.57
N LYS A 147 11.19 24.65 4.39
CA LYS A 147 10.94 23.36 3.74
C LYS A 147 10.10 23.51 2.48
N CYS A 148 10.49 22.83 1.40
CA CYS A 148 9.66 22.74 0.20
C CYS A 148 8.44 21.84 0.46
N ILE A 149 7.27 22.44 0.65
CA ILE A 149 6.03 21.69 0.86
C ILE A 149 5.32 21.32 -0.45
N GLN A 150 5.57 22.07 -1.53
CA GLN A 150 5.02 21.79 -2.86
C GLN A 150 6.01 22.19 -3.96
N SER A 151 6.40 21.24 -4.81
CA SER A 151 7.40 21.46 -5.88
C SER A 151 6.98 22.40 -7.02
N GLY A 152 5.72 22.79 -7.09
CA GLY A 152 5.17 23.59 -8.19
C GLY A 152 4.85 22.78 -9.47
N GLN A 153 5.26 21.51 -9.53
CA GLN A 153 4.87 20.58 -10.60
C GLN A 153 3.39 20.21 -10.48
N LYS A 154 2.69 20.16 -11.61
CA LYS A 154 1.40 19.49 -11.68
C LYS A 154 1.66 18.00 -11.53
N LYS A 155 0.96 17.37 -10.58
CA LYS A 155 0.82 15.91 -10.57
C LYS A 155 -0.06 15.56 -11.77
N SER A 156 0.55 15.18 -12.89
CA SER A 156 -0.17 14.36 -13.85
C SER A 156 -0.40 13.02 -13.15
N PHE A 157 -1.58 12.83 -12.58
CA PHE A 157 -2.11 11.49 -12.45
C PHE A 157 -2.50 11.05 -13.87
N GLU A 158 -1.50 10.76 -14.69
CA GLU A 158 -1.73 9.80 -15.76
C GLU A 158 -2.03 8.49 -15.05
N GLY A 159 -3.04 7.76 -15.53
CA GLY A 159 -3.55 6.54 -14.92
C GLY A 159 -2.42 5.64 -14.44
N ILE A 160 -2.68 4.90 -13.35
CA ILE A 160 -1.70 4.02 -12.70
C ILE A 160 -0.80 3.38 -13.76
N ASP A 161 0.47 3.81 -13.80
CA ASP A 161 1.44 3.29 -14.74
C ASP A 161 1.71 1.84 -14.34
N THR A 162 1.09 0.90 -15.04
CA THR A 162 1.30 -0.55 -14.85
C THR A 162 2.54 -1.04 -15.59
N THR A 163 3.26 -0.17 -16.29
CA THR A 163 4.42 -0.51 -17.11
C THR A 163 5.76 -0.27 -16.43
N ASP A 164 5.80 0.53 -15.36
CA ASP A 164 6.97 0.61 -14.46
C ASP A 164 6.83 -0.44 -13.35
N ALA A 165 7.48 -1.58 -13.57
CA ALA A 165 7.42 -2.76 -12.71
C ALA A 165 8.00 -2.50 -11.31
N THR A 166 7.21 -1.96 -10.39
CA THR A 166 7.20 -2.32 -8.96
C THR A 166 5.91 -1.82 -8.31
N PHE A 167 4.77 -2.43 -8.65
CA PHE A 167 3.78 -2.62 -7.60
C PHE A 167 4.48 -3.40 -6.49
N LEU A 168 4.58 -2.82 -5.29
CA LEU A 168 4.98 -3.60 -4.13
C LEU A 168 4.01 -4.78 -4.05
N ALA A 169 4.54 -5.99 -4.10
CA ALA A 169 3.72 -7.18 -3.85
C ALA A 169 2.92 -6.94 -2.57
N TYR A 170 1.60 -7.12 -2.63
CA TYR A 170 0.76 -7.10 -1.44
C TYR A 170 1.27 -8.20 -0.51
N THR A 171 2.03 -7.82 0.50
CA THR A 171 2.50 -8.75 1.53
C THR A 171 1.38 -8.88 2.56
N THR A 172 0.32 -9.58 2.20
CA THR A 172 -0.58 -10.17 3.21
C THR A 172 0.20 -11.30 3.89
N LYS A 173 0.07 -11.42 5.21
CA LYS A 173 0.71 -12.53 5.92
C LYS A 173 0.10 -13.85 5.44
N PRO A 174 0.89 -14.92 5.41
CA PRO A 174 0.38 -16.23 5.05
C PRO A 174 -0.78 -16.65 5.96
N LYS A 175 -1.92 -17.03 5.39
CA LYS A 175 -3.11 -17.44 6.17
C LYS A 175 -3.96 -18.47 5.44
N VAL A 176 -4.68 -19.29 6.21
CA VAL A 176 -5.79 -20.11 5.71
C VAL A 176 -6.97 -19.17 5.47
N VAL A 177 -7.42 -19.09 4.23
CA VAL A 177 -8.47 -18.18 3.76
C VAL A 177 -9.84 -18.78 3.98
N GLU A 178 -9.98 -20.09 3.76
CA GLU A 178 -11.25 -20.82 3.89
C GLU A 178 -11.00 -22.33 3.97
N PHE A 179 -11.80 -23.07 4.75
CA PHE A 179 -11.88 -24.52 4.68
C PHE A 179 -13.31 -25.04 4.89
N TYR A 180 -13.72 -26.01 4.07
CA TYR A 180 -15.02 -26.71 4.22
C TYR A 180 -14.94 -28.14 3.66
N ALA A 181 -15.82 -29.02 4.15
CA ALA A 181 -15.98 -30.38 3.64
C ALA A 181 -16.88 -30.38 2.39
N ALA A 182 -16.40 -30.97 1.28
CA ALA A 182 -17.08 -31.06 0.00
C ALA A 182 -17.17 -32.52 -0.47
N ASP A 183 -18.27 -32.89 -1.15
CA ASP A 183 -18.40 -34.22 -1.77
C ASP A 183 -17.53 -34.31 -3.04
N ARG A 184 -17.53 -35.49 -3.68
CA ARG A 184 -16.83 -35.73 -4.96
C ARG A 184 -17.22 -34.77 -6.11
N SER A 185 -18.33 -34.04 -5.98
CA SER A 185 -18.93 -33.20 -7.03
C SER A 185 -18.78 -31.69 -6.82
N SER A 186 -18.07 -31.24 -5.77
CA SER A 186 -17.79 -29.84 -5.44
C SER A 186 -18.95 -28.98 -4.94
N ASP A 187 -20.08 -29.58 -4.54
CA ASP A 187 -21.10 -28.91 -3.74
C ASP A 187 -20.83 -29.16 -2.22
N GLU A 188 -21.12 -28.16 -1.38
CA GLU A 188 -21.01 -28.21 0.09
C GLU A 188 -21.90 -29.34 0.65
N ILE A 189 -21.33 -30.26 1.44
CA ILE A 189 -22.10 -31.42 1.93
C ILE A 189 -23.04 -30.96 3.06
N ARG A 190 -24.34 -31.25 2.92
CA ARG A 190 -25.34 -31.02 3.98
C ARG A 190 -25.71 -32.27 4.80
N ASP A 191 -25.32 -33.47 4.36
CA ASP A 191 -25.42 -34.75 5.08
C ASP A 191 -24.37 -35.74 4.55
N THR A 192 -23.59 -36.40 5.43
CA THR A 192 -22.56 -37.40 5.08
C THR A 192 -22.92 -38.78 5.60
N GLU A 193 -22.71 -39.85 4.83
CA GLU A 193 -22.82 -41.23 5.30
C GLU A 193 -21.45 -41.77 5.79
N TYR A 194 -21.44 -42.69 6.77
CA TYR A 194 -20.21 -43.33 7.25
C TYR A 194 -19.50 -44.10 6.12
N GLU A 195 -18.16 -44.14 6.15
CA GLU A 195 -17.29 -44.74 5.11
C GLU A 195 -17.20 -43.95 3.79
N GLU A 196 -17.82 -42.78 3.73
CA GLU A 196 -17.70 -41.88 2.58
C GLU A 196 -16.34 -41.16 2.56
N MET A 197 -15.78 -41.01 1.35
CA MET A 197 -14.59 -40.21 1.09
C MET A 197 -15.02 -38.78 0.80
N ILE A 198 -14.61 -37.84 1.65
CA ILE A 198 -14.87 -36.40 1.51
C ILE A 198 -13.60 -35.65 1.16
N TYR A 199 -13.75 -34.45 0.61
CA TYR A 199 -12.65 -33.52 0.35
C TYR A 199 -12.72 -32.34 1.30
N LEU A 200 -11.69 -32.16 2.10
CA LEU A 200 -11.45 -30.89 2.76
C LEU A 200 -10.81 -29.95 1.74
N LYS A 201 -11.57 -28.97 1.27
CA LYS A 201 -11.01 -27.91 0.41
C LYS A 201 -10.31 -26.91 1.31
N VAL A 202 -9.03 -26.65 1.05
CA VAL A 202 -8.22 -25.70 1.81
C VAL A 202 -7.71 -24.64 0.84
N ASN A 203 -8.15 -23.40 1.06
CA ASN A 203 -7.62 -22.25 0.35
C ASN A 203 -6.65 -21.53 1.29
N THR A 204 -5.40 -21.38 0.85
CA THR A 204 -4.34 -20.68 1.58
C THR A 204 -3.76 -19.57 0.71
N TYR A 205 -3.14 -18.58 1.35
CA TYR A 205 -2.33 -17.60 0.65
C TYR A 205 -0.92 -17.63 1.23
N GLY A 206 0.10 -17.87 0.41
CA GLY A 206 1.52 -17.73 0.82
C GLY A 206 2.01 -18.77 1.84
N LEU A 207 1.24 -19.84 2.07
CA LEU A 207 1.58 -20.93 2.99
C LEU A 207 2.25 -22.12 2.29
N LYS A 208 2.43 -22.07 0.97
CA LYS A 208 3.16 -23.12 0.22
C LYS A 208 4.53 -23.42 0.85
N GLY A 209 4.76 -24.69 1.16
CA GLY A 209 5.96 -25.21 1.82
C GLY A 209 5.94 -25.07 3.35
N GLN A 210 4.89 -24.49 3.95
CA GLN A 210 4.73 -24.37 5.39
C GLN A 210 3.81 -25.47 5.94
N ARG A 211 3.96 -25.75 7.23
CA ARG A 211 3.10 -26.71 7.96
C ARG A 211 1.99 -25.98 8.68
N ILE A 212 0.77 -26.47 8.55
CA ILE A 212 -0.43 -25.91 9.17
C ILE A 212 -1.17 -26.96 10.00
N THR A 213 -1.97 -26.47 10.93
CA THR A 213 -2.91 -27.28 11.72
C THR A 213 -4.33 -26.81 11.40
N ILE A 214 -5.23 -27.75 11.07
CA ILE A 214 -6.63 -27.48 10.72
C ILE A 214 -7.53 -28.24 11.70
N GLU A 215 -8.41 -27.52 12.39
CA GLU A 215 -9.41 -28.09 13.29
C GLU A 215 -10.74 -28.20 12.53
N LEU A 216 -11.19 -29.44 12.27
CA LEU A 216 -12.35 -29.70 11.39
C LEU A 216 -13.70 -29.64 12.12
N GLY A 217 -13.67 -29.57 13.45
CA GLY A 217 -14.87 -29.39 14.27
C GLY A 217 -15.74 -30.65 14.45
N THR A 218 -16.80 -30.42 15.24
CA THR A 218 -17.85 -31.30 15.79
C THR A 218 -17.46 -32.72 16.25
N PRO A 219 -17.66 -33.07 17.53
CA PRO A 219 -17.27 -34.36 18.12
C PRO A 219 -18.14 -35.55 17.68
N GLU A 220 -19.18 -35.32 16.87
CA GLU A 220 -20.18 -36.33 16.48
C GLU A 220 -19.74 -37.18 15.27
N ILE A 221 -18.69 -36.76 14.57
CA ILE A 221 -18.16 -37.42 13.36
C ILE A 221 -16.64 -37.55 13.52
N GLY A 222 -16.06 -38.71 13.19
CA GLY A 222 -14.61 -38.91 13.16
C GLY A 222 -14.05 -38.82 11.74
N TYR A 223 -12.79 -38.42 11.60
CA TYR A 223 -12.10 -38.36 10.30
C TYR A 223 -10.81 -39.17 10.31
N GLU A 224 -10.51 -39.83 9.19
CA GLU A 224 -9.22 -40.47 8.90
C GLU A 224 -8.50 -39.74 7.76
N TYR A 225 -7.20 -39.51 7.92
CA TYR A 225 -6.31 -38.97 6.89
C TYR A 225 -5.18 -39.96 6.65
N ASN A 226 -4.95 -40.36 5.39
CA ASN A 226 -3.95 -41.36 5.01
C ASN A 226 -4.02 -42.69 5.81
N GLY A 227 -5.22 -43.08 6.24
CA GLY A 227 -5.45 -44.30 7.02
C GLY A 227 -5.20 -44.15 8.53
N GLU A 228 -4.86 -42.95 9.01
CA GLU A 228 -4.73 -42.64 10.43
C GLU A 228 -5.90 -41.78 10.91
N ARG A 229 -6.48 -42.15 12.06
CA ARG A 229 -7.59 -41.41 12.67
C ARG A 229 -7.10 -40.10 13.27
N LEU A 230 -7.74 -39.00 12.90
CA LEU A 230 -7.44 -37.66 13.44
C LEU A 230 -7.85 -37.57 14.91
N VAL A 231 -6.93 -37.11 15.75
CA VAL A 231 -7.20 -36.84 17.17
C VAL A 231 -7.93 -35.51 17.29
N ASP A 232 -9.06 -35.49 18.01
CA ASP A 232 -9.93 -34.32 18.18
C ASP A 232 -10.32 -33.65 16.86
N ASN A 233 -10.48 -34.44 15.79
CA ASN A 233 -10.74 -33.96 14.43
C ASN A 233 -9.76 -32.88 13.96
N THR A 234 -8.50 -32.97 14.42
CA THR A 234 -7.46 -32.00 14.10
C THR A 234 -6.44 -32.62 13.16
N LEU A 235 -6.31 -32.06 11.96
CA LEU A 235 -5.25 -32.37 11.02
C LEU A 235 -4.02 -31.53 11.37
N LYS A 236 -3.02 -32.15 12.02
CA LYS A 236 -1.78 -31.48 12.46
C LYS A 236 -0.66 -31.60 11.43
N ASP A 237 0.22 -30.61 11.43
CA ASP A 237 1.48 -30.60 10.67
C ASP A 237 1.35 -30.86 9.17
N TYR A 238 0.21 -30.52 8.58
CA TYR A 238 -0.06 -30.72 7.17
C TYR A 238 0.80 -29.76 6.32
N LEU A 239 1.54 -30.33 5.36
CA LEU A 239 2.44 -29.57 4.49
C LEU A 239 1.68 -29.07 3.26
N VAL A 240 1.46 -27.77 3.18
CA VAL A 240 0.80 -27.11 2.05
C VAL A 240 1.71 -27.16 0.82
N GLN A 241 1.25 -27.74 -0.29
CA GLN A 241 1.93 -27.82 -1.58
C GLN A 241 1.48 -26.73 -2.57
N TYR A 242 0.21 -26.31 -2.48
CA TYR A 242 -0.45 -25.33 -3.35
C TYR A 242 -1.37 -24.40 -2.56
N ASP A 243 -1.65 -23.22 -3.12
CA ASP A 243 -2.55 -22.26 -2.50
C ASP A 243 -4.02 -22.75 -2.49
N GLU A 244 -4.41 -23.64 -3.41
CA GLU A 244 -5.70 -24.33 -3.40
C GLU A 244 -5.47 -25.84 -3.37
N GLU A 245 -5.99 -26.51 -2.33
CA GLU A 245 -5.83 -27.95 -2.15
C GLU A 245 -7.13 -28.65 -1.82
N ARG A 246 -7.18 -29.93 -2.21
CA ARG A 246 -8.23 -30.86 -1.84
C ARG A 246 -7.57 -31.99 -1.07
N ILE A 247 -7.83 -32.05 0.22
CA ILE A 247 -7.29 -33.06 1.13
C ILE A 247 -8.35 -34.15 1.26
N GLU A 248 -8.00 -35.38 0.87
CA GLU A 248 -8.90 -36.52 1.02
C GLU A 248 -8.97 -36.96 2.48
N LEU A 249 -10.19 -37.02 3.01
CA LEU A 249 -10.48 -37.56 4.33
C LEU A 249 -11.52 -38.66 4.19
N LYS A 250 -11.44 -39.65 5.07
CA LYS A 250 -12.45 -40.70 5.19
C LYS A 250 -13.29 -40.46 6.43
N VAL A 251 -14.61 -40.46 6.27
CA VAL A 251 -15.55 -40.33 7.39
C VAL A 251 -15.62 -41.65 8.15
N VAL A 252 -15.38 -41.60 9.44
CA VAL A 252 -15.44 -42.75 10.34
C VAL A 252 -16.37 -42.49 11.51
N LYS A 253 -16.77 -43.56 12.18
CA LYS A 253 -17.53 -43.45 13.44
C LYS A 253 -16.71 -42.66 14.47
N PRO A 254 -17.39 -41.89 15.35
CA PRO A 254 -16.73 -41.19 16.45
C PRO A 254 -16.06 -42.14 17.44
#